data_AF-A0A927RCL3-F1
#
_entry.id   AF-A0A927RCL3-F1
#
_cell.length_a   1.000
_cell.length_b   1.000
_cell.length_c   1.000
_cell.angle_alpha   90.00
_cell.angle_beta   90.00
_cell.angle_gamma   90.00
#
_symmetry.space_group_name_H-M   'P 1'
#
loop_
_entity.id
_entity.type
_entity.pdbx_description
1 polymer ?
#
loop_
_entity_poly.entity_id
_entity_poly.type
_entity_poly.pdbx_seq_one_letter_code
_entity_poly.pdbx_strand_id
1 'polypeptide(L)'
;MPTPPESTKASLSYRVHARARERWPALTSVDVRFHGSFAYITGQLPDGTTQPLCRLRYGGYANQWGFAIYLASKDKYEDSFLPTGNSAGTAEEALDCACGLYLNDPTAWTTD
;
A
#
# COMPACT_ATOMS: atom_id res chain seq x y z
N MET A 1 3.94 -9.98 17.09
CA MET A 1 4.18 -8.56 16.76
C MET A 1 2.98 -7.74 17.23
N PRO A 2 3.12 -6.43 17.53
CA PRO A 2 2.00 -5.64 18.03
C PRO A 2 0.90 -5.48 16.97
N THR A 3 -0.35 -5.42 17.42
CA THR A 3 -1.47 -4.99 16.58
C THR A 3 -1.51 -3.46 16.59
N PRO A 4 -1.68 -2.80 15.42
CA PRO A 4 -1.78 -1.34 15.39
C PRO A 4 -2.98 -0.87 16.22
N PRO A 5 -2.83 0.18 17.06
CA PRO A 5 -3.95 0.82 17.75
C PRO A 5 -5.00 1.35 16.77
N GLU A 6 -6.25 1.48 17.20
CA GLU A 6 -7.34 2.00 16.35
C GLU A 6 -7.03 3.37 15.75
N SER A 7 -6.39 4.27 16.50
CA SER A 7 -5.92 5.57 15.98
C SER A 7 -4.92 5.44 14.85
N THR A 8 -4.06 4.42 14.89
CA THR A 8 -3.08 4.12 13.84
C THR A 8 -3.74 3.48 12.62
N LYS A 9 -4.75 2.63 12.81
CA LYS A 9 -5.55 2.08 11.71
C LYS A 9 -6.33 3.16 10.98
N ALA A 10 -6.99 4.05 11.73
CA ALA A 10 -7.74 5.18 11.20
C ALA A 10 -6.85 6.15 10.42
N SER A 11 -5.70 6.53 10.99
CA SER A 11 -4.76 7.44 10.34
C SER A 11 -4.14 6.82 9.08
N LEU A 12 -3.79 5.53 9.10
CA LEU A 12 -3.29 4.83 7.91
C LEU A 12 -4.34 4.80 6.81
N SER A 13 -5.58 4.43 7.15
CA SER A 13 -6.67 4.35 6.16
C SER A 13 -6.91 5.70 5.51
N TYR A 14 -7.01 6.76 6.32
CA TYR A 14 -7.15 8.13 5.82
C TYR A 14 -6.04 8.51 4.83
N ARG A 15 -4.77 8.28 5.20
CA ARG A 15 -3.61 8.62 4.36
C ARG A 15 -3.60 7.85 3.05
N VAL A 16 -3.91 6.55 3.08
CA VAL A 16 -3.99 5.70 1.89
C VAL A 16 -5.12 6.16 0.96
N HIS A 17 -6.31 6.45 1.48
CA HIS A 17 -7.41 6.96 0.65
C HIS A 17 -7.11 8.35 0.08
N ALA A 18 -6.53 9.25 0.87
CA ALA A 18 -6.16 10.59 0.42
C ALA A 18 -5.12 10.51 -0.71
N ARG A 19 -4.07 9.71 -0.54
CA ARG A 19 -3.04 9.53 -1.57
C ARG A 19 -3.58 8.86 -2.84
N ALA A 20 -4.44 7.86 -2.71
CA ALA A 20 -5.11 7.23 -3.85
C ALA A 20 -5.88 8.27 -4.68
N ARG A 21 -6.65 9.15 -4.03
CA ARG A 21 -7.40 10.22 -4.70
C ARG A 21 -6.48 11.25 -5.36
N GLU A 22 -5.37 11.59 -4.71
CA GLU A 22 -4.42 12.59 -5.19
C GLU A 22 -3.63 12.11 -6.41
N ARG A 23 -3.10 10.88 -6.35
CA ARG A 23 -2.06 10.41 -7.29
C ARG A 23 -2.53 9.31 -8.26
N TRP A 24 -3.64 8.63 -7.96
CA TRP A 24 -4.05 7.40 -8.65
C TRP A 24 -5.48 7.48 -9.21
N PRO A 25 -5.77 8.36 -10.20
CA PRO A 25 -7.10 8.51 -10.79
C PRO A 25 -7.60 7.27 -11.55
N ALA A 26 -6.69 6.33 -11.87
CA ALA A 26 -7.05 5.04 -12.45
C ALA A 26 -7.76 4.09 -11.47
N LEU A 27 -7.71 4.39 -10.16
CA LEU A 27 -8.45 3.66 -9.14
C LEU A 27 -9.77 4.38 -8.84
N THR A 28 -10.88 3.63 -8.78
CA THR A 28 -12.15 4.16 -8.28
C THR A 28 -12.12 4.34 -6.76
N SER A 29 -11.48 3.41 -6.06
CA SER A 29 -11.22 3.47 -4.62
C SER A 29 -10.10 2.53 -4.24
N VAL A 30 -9.69 2.59 -2.97
CA VAL A 30 -8.79 1.62 -2.34
C VAL A 30 -9.50 1.07 -1.10
N ASP A 31 -9.37 -0.23 -0.85
CA ASP A 31 -9.82 -0.89 0.37
C ASP A 31 -8.61 -1.13 1.30
N VAL A 32 -8.82 -0.93 2.60
CA VAL A 32 -7.82 -1.18 3.63
C VAL A 32 -8.38 -2.12 4.67
N ARG A 33 -7.86 -3.35 4.70
CA ARG A 33 -8.29 -4.38 5.66
C ARG A 33 -7.18 -4.70 6.65
N PHE A 34 -7.48 -4.66 7.94
CA PHE A 34 -6.52 -5.01 9.00
C PHE A 34 -6.70 -6.45 9.48
N HIS A 35 -5.59 -7.16 9.69
CA HIS A 35 -5.58 -8.47 10.34
C HIS A 35 -4.27 -8.68 11.11
N GLY A 36 -4.38 -8.89 12.44
CA GLY A 36 -3.21 -8.98 13.31
C GLY A 36 -2.34 -7.73 13.24
N SER A 37 -1.06 -7.90 12.89
CA SER A 37 -0.10 -6.79 12.70
C SER A 37 -0.08 -6.23 11.27
N PHE A 38 -0.99 -6.64 10.41
CA PHE A 38 -0.95 -6.32 8.98
C PHE A 38 -2.12 -5.46 8.52
N ALA A 39 -1.86 -4.58 7.56
CA ALA A 39 -2.86 -3.93 6.73
C ALA A 39 -2.70 -4.42 5.29
N TYR A 40 -3.80 -4.78 4.66
CA TYR A 40 -3.87 -5.25 3.27
C TYR A 40 -4.53 -4.16 2.46
N ILE A 41 -3.89 -3.75 1.37
CA ILE A 41 -4.36 -2.68 0.50
C ILE A 41 -4.72 -3.27 -0.86
N THR A 42 -5.94 -2.99 -1.31
CA THR A 42 -6.49 -3.47 -2.58
C THR A 42 -7.07 -2.30 -3.36
N GLY A 43 -6.70 -2.16 -4.63
CA GLY A 43 -7.28 -1.17 -5.54
C GLY A 43 -8.58 -1.69 -6.16
N GLN A 44 -9.56 -0.81 -6.33
CA GLN A 44 -10.77 -1.05 -7.12
C GLN A 44 -10.63 -0.36 -8.47
N LEU A 45 -10.80 -1.11 -9.56
CA LEU A 45 -10.66 -0.61 -10.94
C LEU A 45 -12.04 -0.24 -11.53
N PRO A 46 -12.09 0.65 -12.55
CA PRO A 46 -13.35 1.10 -13.15
C PRO A 46 -14.18 0.00 -13.82
N ASP A 47 -13.55 -1.11 -14.20
CA ASP A 47 -14.20 -2.29 -14.77
C ASP A 47 -14.83 -3.22 -13.72
N GLY A 48 -14.77 -2.85 -12.44
CA GLY A 48 -15.29 -3.62 -11.31
C GLY A 48 -14.34 -4.72 -10.83
N THR A 49 -13.15 -4.84 -11.41
CA THR A 49 -12.14 -5.79 -10.92
C THR A 49 -11.40 -5.21 -9.71
N THR A 50 -10.81 -6.12 -8.93
CA THR A 50 -10.01 -5.75 -7.76
C THR A 50 -8.57 -6.20 -7.96
N GLN A 51 -7.64 -5.33 -7.60
CA GLN A 51 -6.20 -5.57 -7.72
C GLN A 51 -5.58 -5.51 -6.32
N PRO A 52 -5.14 -6.64 -5.74
CA PRO A 52 -4.33 -6.59 -4.53
C PRO A 52 -3.02 -5.85 -4.83
N LEU A 53 -2.72 -4.82 -4.02
CA LEU A 53 -1.59 -3.93 -4.26
C LEU A 53 -0.42 -4.32 -3.37
N CYS A 54 -0.57 -4.14 -2.05
CA CYS A 54 0.50 -4.39 -1.10
C CYS A 54 -0.03 -4.78 0.27
N ARG A 55 0.88 -5.28 1.11
CA ARG A 55 0.65 -5.57 2.53
C ARG A 55 1.65 -4.78 3.35
N LEU A 56 1.14 -4.09 4.35
CA LEU A 56 1.90 -3.29 5.30
C LEU A 56 1.98 -4.00 6.64
N ARG A 57 3.19 -4.13 7.20
CA ARG A 57 3.43 -4.72 8.52
C ARG A 57 3.69 -3.64 9.55
N TYR A 58 2.88 -3.58 10.59
CA TYR A 58 3.06 -2.66 11.71
C TYR A 58 4.29 -3.04 12.53
N GLY A 59 5.25 -2.11 12.62
CA GLY A 59 6.49 -2.28 13.40
C GLY A 59 6.46 -1.66 14.80
N GLY A 60 5.40 -0.93 15.16
CA GLY A 60 5.31 -0.13 16.39
C GLY A 60 5.24 1.38 16.17
N TYR A 61 5.48 1.85 14.93
CA TYR A 61 5.44 3.27 14.56
C TYR A 61 4.36 3.52 13.50
N ALA A 62 3.52 4.54 13.69
CA ALA A 62 2.37 4.80 12.81
C ALA A 62 2.77 5.29 11.41
N ASN A 63 3.98 5.83 11.25
CA ASN A 63 4.50 6.35 9.99
C ASN A 63 5.49 5.41 9.29
N GLN A 64 5.80 4.25 9.86
CA GLN A 64 6.77 3.32 9.28
C GLN A 64 6.24 1.89 9.29
N TRP A 65 6.02 1.35 8.10
CA TRP A 65 5.40 0.06 7.85
C TRP A 65 6.33 -0.80 7.00
N GLY A 66 6.53 -2.05 7.41
CA GLY A 66 7.23 -3.02 6.57
C GLY A 66 6.42 -3.27 5.30
N PHE A 67 7.10 -3.28 4.15
CA PHE A 67 6.45 -3.33 2.84
C PHE A 67 6.55 -4.73 2.21
N ALA A 68 5.43 -5.20 1.68
CA ALA A 68 5.36 -6.39 0.84
C ALA A 68 4.49 -6.10 -0.38
N ILE A 69 4.99 -6.41 -1.58
CA ILE A 69 4.21 -6.32 -2.82
C ILE A 69 3.37 -7.59 -2.97
N TYR A 70 2.20 -7.48 -3.57
CA TYR A 70 1.49 -8.67 -4.04
C TYR A 70 2.23 -9.29 -5.25
N LEU A 71 2.09 -10.58 -5.49
CA LEU A 71 2.67 -11.25 -6.66
C LEU A 71 1.58 -12.10 -7.29
N ALA A 72 0.94 -11.57 -8.35
CA ALA A 72 -0.17 -12.25 -9.01
C ALA A 72 0.20 -13.65 -9.52
N SER A 73 1.46 -13.86 -9.93
CA SER A 73 1.95 -15.17 -10.38
C SER A 73 2.07 -16.22 -9.28
N LYS A 74 2.10 -15.80 -8.01
CA LYS A 74 2.27 -16.67 -6.83
C LYS A 74 1.10 -16.57 -5.84
N ASP A 75 0.09 -15.75 -6.14
CA ASP A 75 -1.06 -15.45 -5.28
C ASP A 75 -0.66 -15.19 -3.80
N LYS A 76 0.39 -14.37 -3.61
CA LYS A 76 0.94 -14.11 -2.27
C LYS A 76 1.54 -12.71 -2.15
N TYR A 77 1.74 -12.26 -0.91
CA TYR A 77 2.53 -11.08 -0.60
C TYR A 77 3.97 -11.47 -0.30
N GLU A 78 4.93 -10.77 -0.91
CA GLU A 78 6.36 -11.00 -0.73
C GLU A 78 7.03 -9.72 -0.22
N ASP A 79 7.77 -9.83 0.88
CA ASP A 79 8.50 -8.70 1.46
C ASP A 79 9.42 -8.10 0.40
N SER A 80 9.39 -6.77 0.27
CA SER A 80 9.98 -6.05 -0.87
C SER A 80 10.60 -4.73 -0.43
N PHE A 81 11.30 -4.08 -1.36
CA PHE A 81 11.93 -2.79 -1.13
C PHE A 81 11.17 -1.68 -1.84
N LEU A 82 11.06 -0.54 -1.17
CA LEU A 82 10.58 0.72 -1.76
C LEU A 82 11.65 1.27 -2.72
N PRO A 83 11.30 2.24 -3.59
CA PRO A 83 12.26 2.89 -4.51
C PRO A 83 13.45 3.53 -3.80
N THR A 84 13.27 3.93 -2.53
CA THR A 84 14.32 4.45 -1.65
C THR A 84 15.35 3.39 -1.24
N GLY A 85 15.16 2.12 -1.60
CA GLY A 85 16.00 0.99 -1.18
C GLY A 85 15.64 0.43 0.21
N ASN A 86 14.66 1.02 0.91
CA ASN A 86 14.26 0.60 2.24
C ASN A 86 13.16 -0.48 2.21
N SER A 87 13.21 -1.43 3.14
CA SER A 87 12.17 -2.47 3.30
C SER A 87 10.92 -1.98 4.07
N ALA A 88 10.93 -0.71 4.49
CA ALA A 88 9.85 -0.08 5.23
C ALA A 88 9.80 1.41 4.90
N GLY A 89 8.61 1.99 4.95
CA GLY A 89 8.39 3.41 4.74
C GLY A 89 6.97 3.82 5.11
N THR A 90 6.53 4.96 4.60
CA THR A 90 5.17 5.44 4.80
C THR A 90 4.14 4.60 4.02
N ALA A 91 2.88 4.71 4.41
CA ALA A 91 1.81 4.00 3.70
C ALA A 91 1.62 4.53 2.27
N GLU A 92 1.86 5.83 2.06
CA GLU A 92 1.77 6.53 0.79
C GLU A 92 2.88 6.09 -0.17
N GLU A 93 4.14 6.03 0.29
CA GLU A 93 5.25 5.50 -0.53
C GLU A 93 5.00 4.06 -0.96
N ALA A 94 4.47 3.24 -0.06
CA ALA A 94 4.13 1.85 -0.38
C ALA A 94 2.96 1.73 -1.36
N LEU A 95 1.94 2.60 -1.24
CA LEU A 95 0.85 2.69 -2.19
C LEU A 95 1.38 3.10 -3.57
N ASP A 96 2.18 4.15 -3.63
CA ASP A 96 2.72 4.67 -4.89
C ASP A 96 3.62 3.63 -5.57
N CYS A 97 4.45 2.93 -4.80
CA CYS A 97 5.29 1.87 -5.32
C CYS A 97 4.47 0.74 -5.95
N ALA A 98 3.41 0.28 -5.26
CA ALA A 98 2.57 -0.80 -5.76
C ALA A 98 1.73 -0.36 -6.97
N CYS A 99 1.13 0.83 -6.91
CA CYS A 99 0.33 1.36 -8.01
C CYS A 99 1.17 1.65 -9.25
N GLY A 100 2.40 2.16 -9.11
CA GLY A 100 3.31 2.37 -10.24
C GLY A 100 3.57 1.07 -11.01
N LEU A 101 3.71 -0.04 -10.28
CA LEU A 101 3.91 -1.36 -10.87
C LEU A 101 2.66 -1.88 -11.59
N TYR A 102 1.50 -1.84 -10.93
CA TYR A 102 0.29 -2.48 -11.47
C TYR A 102 -0.51 -1.61 -12.44
N LEU A 103 -0.44 -0.29 -12.28
CA LEU A 103 -1.16 0.66 -13.13
C LEU A 103 -0.24 1.23 -14.23
N ASN A 104 0.99 0.71 -14.33
CA ASN A 104 1.97 1.02 -15.37
C ASN A 104 2.28 2.52 -15.49
N ASP A 105 2.45 3.20 -14.35
CA ASP A 105 2.86 4.60 -14.29
C ASP A 105 4.31 4.70 -13.78
N PRO A 106 5.30 4.84 -14.69
CA PRO A 106 6.71 4.87 -14.32
C PRO A 106 7.12 6.13 -13.54
N THR A 107 6.30 7.18 -13.55
CA THR A 107 6.58 8.42 -12.79
C THR A 107 6.36 8.23 -11.27
N ALA A 108 5.90 7.06 -10.85
CA ALA A 108 5.80 6.68 -9.43
C ALA A 108 7.17 6.52 -8.75
N TRP A 109 8.24 6.35 -9.52
CA TRP A 109 9.59 6.08 -9.00
C TRP A 109 10.61 7.16 -9.34
N THR A 110 10.18 8.24 -9.98
CA THR A 110 11.03 9.41 -10.22
C THR A 110 11.00 10.30 -8.99
N THR A 111 12.12 10.35 -8.26
CA THR A 111 12.42 11.47 -7.36
C THR A 111 12.90 12.64 -8.22
N ASP A 112 12.19 13.76 -8.18
CA ASP A 112 12.74 15.06 -8.62
C ASP A 112 13.94 15.45 -7.74
#